data_AF-A0A125PUP5-F1
#
_entry.id   AF-A0A125PUP5-F1
#
_cell.length_a   1.000
_cell.length_b   1.000
_cell.length_c   1.000
_cell.angle_alpha   90.00
_cell.angle_beta   90.00
_cell.angle_gamma   90.00
#
_symmetry.space_group_name_H-M   'P 1'
#
loop_
_entity.id
_entity.type
_entity.pdbx_description
1 polymer ?
#
loop_
_entity_poly.entity_id
_entity_poly.type
_entity_poly.pdbx_seq_one_letter_code
_entity_poly.pdbx_strand_id
1 'polypeptide(L)'
;MNPHPVKRYEVIATSHAPGPWDSIKAYIGYDVINAKCVPMIPFIGEQYMPNTGLDVPMVRVDDHTWKGYFYRDALQDEDYFKLGVCHWDVTSVSVNAIAQGVKFNWGNGLEPLLRDGQQKNYFKKSVYRDQSMVGYPALTLNHTDTEVFERPEDYFTVTIAVKEANP
;
A
#
# COMPACT_ATOMS: atom_id res chain seq x y z
N MET A 1 14.27 -14.23 1.14
CA MET A 1 14.27 -12.93 1.86
C MET A 1 15.70 -12.53 2.15
N ASN A 2 15.99 -11.23 2.18
CA ASN A 2 17.29 -10.69 2.54
C ASN A 2 17.56 -10.97 4.04
N PRO A 3 18.67 -11.63 4.41
CA PRO A 3 18.99 -11.92 5.81
C PRO A 3 19.39 -10.67 6.62
N HIS A 4 19.83 -9.60 5.97
CA HIS A 4 20.34 -8.38 6.60
C HIS A 4 19.82 -7.11 5.91
N PRO A 5 18.50 -6.83 5.96
CA PRO A 5 17.94 -5.64 5.34
C PRO A 5 18.34 -4.38 6.11
N VAL A 6 18.69 -3.31 5.39
CA VAL A 6 19.19 -2.06 5.98
C VAL A 6 18.37 -0.83 5.60
N LYS A 7 17.59 -0.87 4.51
CA LYS A 7 16.82 0.28 4.03
C LYS A 7 15.45 0.35 4.70
N ARG A 8 15.43 0.80 5.94
CA ARG A 8 14.20 0.87 6.76
C ARG A 8 13.35 2.10 6.42
N TYR A 9 12.05 1.90 6.30
CA TYR A 9 11.06 2.96 6.08
C TYR A 9 9.94 2.87 7.13
N GLU A 10 9.38 4.01 7.49
CA GLU A 10 8.16 4.13 8.29
C GLU A 10 6.99 4.45 7.37
N VAL A 11 5.94 3.62 7.43
CA VAL A 11 4.63 3.92 6.84
C VAL A 11 3.73 4.49 7.92
N ILE A 12 3.11 5.63 7.62
CA ILE A 12 2.21 6.34 8.53
C ILE A 12 0.85 6.41 7.86
N ALA A 13 -0.17 5.91 8.54
CA ALA A 13 -1.54 5.95 8.08
C ALA A 13 -2.36 6.83 9.03
N THR A 14 -3.14 7.76 8.49
CA THR A 14 -4.12 8.51 9.29
C THR A 14 -5.56 8.25 8.83
N SER A 15 -6.51 8.29 9.74
CA SER A 15 -7.92 8.05 9.43
C SER A 15 -8.86 8.86 10.32
N HIS A 16 -9.76 9.61 9.68
CA HIS A 16 -10.85 10.35 10.33
C HIS A 16 -12.20 9.62 10.16
N ALA A 17 -12.19 8.28 10.17
CA ALA A 17 -13.38 7.48 10.01
C ALA A 17 -14.44 7.76 11.10
N PRO A 18 -15.74 7.53 10.82
CA PRO A 18 -16.83 7.75 11.79
C PRO A 18 -16.76 6.87 13.05
N GLY A 19 -15.89 5.86 13.08
CA GLY A 19 -15.75 4.94 14.21
C GLY A 19 -14.43 4.15 14.18
N PRO A 20 -14.26 3.19 15.10
CA PRO A 20 -13.04 2.40 15.20
C PRO A 20 -12.90 1.34 14.10
N TRP A 21 -11.66 1.05 13.73
CA TRP A 21 -11.29 -0.03 12.82
C TRP A 21 -11.13 -1.36 13.58
N ASP A 22 -11.54 -2.46 12.97
CA ASP A 22 -11.30 -3.80 13.50
C ASP A 22 -9.84 -4.22 13.30
N SER A 23 -9.28 -3.84 12.15
CA SER A 23 -7.86 -4.04 11.85
C SER A 23 -7.35 -2.99 10.87
N ILE A 24 -6.09 -2.61 11.02
CA ILE A 24 -5.33 -1.83 10.04
C ILE A 24 -3.98 -2.51 9.85
N LYS A 25 -3.61 -2.79 8.60
CA LYS A 25 -2.31 -3.32 8.20
C LYS A 25 -1.79 -2.53 7.02
N ALA A 26 -0.48 -2.40 6.88
CA ALA A 26 0.11 -1.94 5.64
C ALA A 26 0.42 -3.15 4.74
N TYR A 27 0.37 -2.95 3.43
CA TYR A 27 0.77 -3.93 2.44
C TYR A 27 1.78 -3.29 1.50
N ILE A 28 2.97 -3.88 1.43
CA ILE A 28 4.11 -3.38 0.67
C ILE A 28 4.27 -4.26 -0.56
N GLY A 29 4.07 -3.69 -1.75
CA GLY A 29 4.27 -4.38 -3.02
C GLY A 29 5.74 -4.28 -3.46
N TYR A 30 6.29 -5.41 -3.87
CA TYR A 30 7.64 -5.53 -4.40
C TYR A 30 7.58 -6.15 -5.80
N ASP A 31 8.33 -5.55 -6.72
CA ASP A 31 8.46 -6.05 -8.08
C ASP A 31 9.93 -6.19 -8.45
N VAL A 32 10.21 -7.10 -9.38
CA VAL A 32 11.49 -7.12 -10.08
C VAL A 32 11.52 -5.96 -11.07
N ILE A 33 12.46 -5.04 -10.88
CA ILE A 33 12.53 -3.79 -11.67
C ILE A 33 13.39 -3.89 -12.93
N ASN A 34 14.11 -5.01 -13.13
CA ASN A 34 14.99 -5.23 -14.28
C ASN A 34 14.53 -6.40 -15.16
N ALA A 35 13.75 -6.10 -16.20
CA ALA A 35 13.17 -7.09 -17.10
C ALA A 35 14.17 -8.06 -17.77
N LYS A 36 15.44 -7.66 -17.93
CA LYS A 36 16.48 -8.49 -18.56
C LYS A 36 16.77 -9.79 -17.81
N CYS A 37 16.52 -9.84 -16.50
CA CYS A 37 16.74 -11.05 -15.71
C CYS A 37 15.58 -12.06 -15.83
N VAL A 38 14.45 -11.68 -16.43
CA VAL A 38 13.24 -12.50 -16.52
C VAL A 38 13.16 -13.16 -17.90
N PRO A 39 12.86 -14.47 -18.00
CA PRO A 39 12.75 -15.14 -19.29
C PRO A 39 11.53 -14.62 -20.07
N MET A 40 11.68 -14.51 -21.38
CA MET A 40 10.57 -14.25 -22.28
C MET A 40 9.78 -15.54 -22.51
N ILE A 41 8.45 -15.44 -22.52
CA ILE A 41 7.56 -16.56 -22.80
C ILE A 41 7.60 -16.82 -24.31
N PRO A 42 8.17 -17.97 -24.77
CA PRO A 42 8.56 -18.15 -26.17
C PRO A 42 7.41 -18.01 -27.18
N PHE A 43 6.18 -18.32 -26.76
CA PHE A 43 5.02 -18.38 -27.66
C PHE A 43 4.26 -17.06 -27.80
N ILE A 44 4.33 -16.17 -26.80
CA ILE A 44 3.56 -14.92 -26.78
C ILE A 44 4.44 -13.67 -26.72
N GLY A 45 5.76 -13.82 -26.53
CA GLY A 45 6.69 -12.69 -26.51
C GLY A 45 6.55 -11.77 -25.28
N GLU A 46 5.84 -12.22 -24.25
CA GLU A 46 5.64 -11.47 -23.00
C GLU A 46 6.65 -11.87 -21.93
N GLN A 47 6.90 -10.97 -20.97
CA GLN A 47 7.62 -11.26 -19.74
C GLN A 47 6.71 -10.93 -18.56
N TYR A 48 6.43 -11.90 -17.69
CA TYR A 48 5.76 -11.64 -16.42
C TYR A 48 6.79 -11.29 -15.37
N MET A 49 6.87 -10.01 -15.02
CA MET A 49 7.74 -9.54 -13.94
C MET A 49 7.30 -10.20 -12.62
N PRO A 50 8.19 -10.93 -11.94
CA PRO A 50 7.88 -11.43 -10.60
C PRO A 50 7.48 -10.27 -9.68
N ASN A 51 6.36 -10.45 -9.00
CA ASN A 51 5.84 -9.53 -8.01
C ASN A 51 5.40 -10.29 -6.77
N THR A 52 5.42 -9.62 -5.63
CA THR A 52 4.91 -10.15 -4.36
C THR A 52 4.59 -8.99 -3.43
N GLY A 53 4.03 -9.28 -2.25
CA GLY A 53 3.89 -8.26 -1.24
C GLY A 53 3.89 -8.81 0.17
N LEU A 54 4.22 -7.93 1.11
CA LEU A 54 4.37 -8.25 2.52
C LEU A 54 3.38 -7.43 3.34
N ASP A 55 2.60 -8.12 4.16
CA ASP A 55 1.80 -7.50 5.20
C ASP A 55 2.71 -6.99 6.33
N VAL A 56 2.51 -5.73 6.70
CA VAL A 56 3.23 -5.06 7.78
C VAL A 56 2.24 -4.73 8.89
N PRO A 57 2.51 -5.18 10.13
CA PRO A 57 1.67 -4.83 11.26
C PRO A 57 1.76 -3.33 11.53
N MET A 58 0.61 -2.71 11.78
CA MET A 58 0.50 -1.29 12.09
C MET A 58 0.14 -1.11 13.56
N VAL A 59 0.94 -0.33 14.28
CA VAL A 59 0.71 0.02 15.68
C VAL A 59 -0.02 1.35 15.75
N ARG A 60 -1.13 1.40 16.48
CA ARG A 60 -1.86 2.65 16.75
C ARG A 60 -1.03 3.51 17.70
N VAL A 61 -0.74 4.75 17.33
CA VAL A 61 0.06 5.68 18.14
C VAL A 61 -0.77 6.82 18.73
N ASP A 62 -1.92 7.13 18.15
CA ASP A 62 -2.91 8.05 18.69
C ASP A 62 -4.33 7.71 18.16
N ASP A 63 -5.30 8.59 18.39
CA ASP A 63 -6.69 8.34 18.02
C ASP A 63 -6.91 8.13 16.52
N HIS A 64 -6.06 8.72 15.69
CA HIS A 64 -6.23 8.77 14.24
C HIS A 64 -5.03 8.26 13.47
N THR A 65 -3.95 7.85 14.12
CA THR A 65 -2.67 7.53 13.46
C THR A 65 -2.19 6.13 13.81
N TRP A 66 -1.71 5.43 12.77
CA TRP A 66 -1.04 4.15 12.87
C TRP A 66 0.31 4.21 12.17
N LYS A 67 1.30 3.50 12.72
CA LYS A 67 2.65 3.43 12.16
C LYS A 67 3.09 1.98 12.01
N GLY A 68 3.79 1.71 10.91
CA GLY A 68 4.44 0.43 10.64
C GLY A 68 5.82 0.65 10.07
N TYR A 69 6.64 -0.39 10.10
CA TYR A 69 7.98 -0.35 9.54
C TYR A 69 8.16 -1.47 8.53
N PHE A 70 8.82 -1.15 7.43
CA PHE A 70 9.20 -2.13 6.41
C PHE A 70 10.61 -1.85 5.91
N TYR A 71 11.17 -2.80 5.19
CA TYR A 71 12.48 -2.68 4.57
C TYR A 71 12.34 -2.70 3.06
N ARG A 72 12.82 -1.67 2.38
CA ARG A 72 12.77 -1.60 0.91
C ARG A 72 13.57 -2.73 0.26
N ASP A 73 14.61 -3.19 0.94
CA ASP A 73 15.48 -4.31 0.57
C ASP A 73 15.14 -5.60 1.32
N ALA A 74 13.88 -5.83 1.69
CA ALA A 74 13.45 -7.06 2.36
C ALA A 74 13.60 -8.32 1.48
N LEU A 75 13.49 -8.17 0.16
CA LEU A 75 13.64 -9.26 -0.79
C LEU A 75 15.10 -9.36 -1.26
N GLN A 76 15.54 -10.61 -1.48
CA GLN A 76 16.91 -10.90 -1.86
C GLN A 76 17.06 -10.79 -3.37
N ASP A 77 18.02 -9.99 -3.81
CA ASP A 77 18.47 -9.99 -5.19
C ASP A 77 19.22 -11.30 -5.49
N GLU A 78 18.79 -12.01 -6.54
CA GLU A 78 19.35 -13.30 -6.93
C GLU A 78 19.13 -13.59 -8.41
N ASP A 79 19.97 -14.45 -9.00
CA ASP A 79 19.83 -14.94 -10.36
C ASP A 79 18.93 -16.21 -10.40
N TYR A 80 17.62 -15.95 -10.31
CA TYR A 80 16.59 -16.99 -10.29
C TYR A 80 16.47 -17.75 -11.61
N PHE A 81 16.77 -17.10 -12.73
CA PHE A 81 16.50 -17.63 -14.08
C PHE A 81 17.76 -17.93 -14.91
N LYS A 82 18.96 -17.74 -14.35
CA LYS A 82 20.25 -17.87 -15.05
C LYS A 82 20.42 -16.88 -16.20
N LEU A 83 19.82 -15.71 -16.05
CA LEU A 83 19.85 -14.60 -17.02
C LEU A 83 20.47 -13.33 -16.42
N GLY A 84 21.05 -13.44 -15.22
CA GLY A 84 21.58 -12.32 -14.44
C GLY A 84 20.75 -12.07 -13.19
N VAL A 85 21.29 -11.26 -12.28
CA VAL A 85 20.65 -10.97 -10.99
C VAL A 85 19.36 -10.20 -11.21
N CYS A 86 18.26 -10.69 -10.64
CA CYS A 86 17.02 -9.93 -10.52
C CYS A 86 17.09 -9.00 -9.32
N HIS A 87 16.79 -7.73 -9.56
CA HIS A 87 16.76 -6.68 -8.57
C HIS A 87 15.33 -6.43 -8.13
N TRP A 88 15.07 -6.62 -6.85
CA TRP A 88 13.79 -6.34 -6.23
C TRP A 88 13.76 -4.91 -5.69
N ASP A 89 12.62 -4.25 -5.84
CA ASP A 89 12.36 -2.99 -5.17
C ASP A 89 10.89 -2.87 -4.75
N VAL A 90 10.62 -1.97 -3.81
CA VAL A 90 9.25 -1.62 -3.41
C VAL A 90 8.67 -0.67 -4.44
N THR A 91 7.57 -1.07 -5.06
CA THR A 91 6.87 -0.28 -6.08
C THR A 91 5.61 0.37 -5.56
N SER A 92 4.99 -0.18 -4.51
CA SER A 92 3.76 0.36 -3.93
C SER A 92 3.69 0.16 -2.43
N VAL A 93 3.02 1.12 -1.78
CA VAL A 93 2.69 1.05 -0.35
C VAL A 93 1.22 1.37 -0.20
N SER A 94 0.51 0.49 0.49
CA SER A 94 -0.91 0.66 0.76
C SER A 94 -1.26 0.28 2.19
N VAL A 95 -2.44 0.70 2.63
CA VAL A 95 -3.04 0.37 3.92
C VAL A 95 -4.35 -0.36 3.64
N ASN A 96 -4.48 -1.52 4.28
CA ASN A 96 -5.67 -2.35 4.30
C ASN A 96 -6.33 -2.21 5.68
N ALA A 97 -7.52 -1.62 5.72
CA ALA A 97 -8.34 -1.52 6.92
C ALA A 97 -9.65 -2.30 6.79
N ILE A 98 -10.17 -2.76 7.92
CA ILE A 98 -11.45 -3.47 8.00
C ILE A 98 -12.32 -2.81 9.06
N ALA A 99 -13.59 -2.55 8.73
CA ALA A 99 -14.63 -2.13 9.67
C ALA A 99 -15.89 -2.96 9.46
N GLN A 100 -16.25 -3.78 10.45
CA GLN A 100 -17.35 -4.75 10.43
C GLN A 100 -17.36 -5.63 9.16
N GLY A 101 -16.18 -6.08 8.73
CA GLY A 101 -16.03 -6.92 7.54
C GLY A 101 -15.96 -6.17 6.20
N VAL A 102 -16.25 -4.86 6.16
CA VAL A 102 -16.06 -4.02 4.97
C VAL A 102 -14.58 -3.66 4.84
N LYS A 103 -14.01 -3.83 3.65
CA LYS A 103 -12.58 -3.61 3.38
C LYS A 103 -12.36 -2.22 2.80
N PHE A 104 -11.32 -1.54 3.25
CA PHE A 104 -10.88 -0.24 2.77
C PHE A 104 -9.41 -0.33 2.41
N ASN A 105 -9.05 0.06 1.18
CA ASN A 105 -7.68 0.08 0.73
C ASN A 105 -7.31 1.47 0.22
N TRP A 106 -6.22 2.05 0.72
CA TRP A 106 -5.67 3.27 0.15
C TRP A 106 -4.16 3.16 0.10
N GLY A 107 -3.55 3.73 -0.94
CA GLY A 107 -2.14 3.55 -1.22
C GLY A 107 -1.73 4.34 -2.43
N ASN A 108 -0.45 4.28 -2.74
CA ASN A 108 0.10 4.85 -3.97
C ASN A 108 1.43 4.13 -4.29
N GLY A 109 2.01 4.45 -5.45
CA GLY A 109 3.39 4.09 -5.75
C GLY A 109 4.35 4.64 -4.69
N LEU A 110 5.46 3.95 -4.45
CA LEU A 110 6.45 4.40 -3.46
C LEU A 110 7.03 5.76 -3.83
N GLU A 111 7.40 5.97 -5.09
CA GLU A 111 8.05 7.22 -5.55
C GLU A 111 7.15 8.45 -5.37
N PRO A 112 5.86 8.42 -5.76
CA PRO A 112 4.93 9.48 -5.40
C PRO A 112 4.86 9.75 -3.89
N LEU A 113 4.84 8.73 -3.04
CA LEU A 113 4.76 8.92 -1.58
C LEU A 113 6.03 9.57 -1.02
N LEU A 114 7.20 9.19 -1.53
CA LEU A 114 8.47 9.78 -1.12
C LEU A 114 8.62 11.22 -1.62
N ARG A 115 8.11 11.53 -2.82
CA ARG A 115 8.20 12.85 -3.43
C ARG A 115 7.19 13.84 -2.86
N ASP A 116 5.93 13.41 -2.76
CA ASP A 116 4.80 14.28 -2.41
C ASP A 116 4.52 14.27 -0.89
N GLY A 117 5.16 13.34 -0.16
CA GLY A 117 5.16 13.24 1.30
C GLY A 117 3.93 12.55 1.90
N GLN A 118 2.74 12.82 1.37
CA GLN A 118 1.51 12.13 1.75
C GLN A 118 0.51 12.05 0.60
N GLN A 119 -0.24 10.95 0.54
CA GLN A 119 -1.42 10.79 -0.29
C GLN A 119 -2.67 10.89 0.58
N LYS A 120 -3.65 11.70 0.16
CA LYS A 120 -4.97 11.80 0.79
C LYS A 120 -6.03 11.15 -0.08
N ASN A 121 -6.86 10.32 0.53
CA ASN A 121 -8.01 9.66 -0.09
C ASN A 121 -9.28 9.88 0.72
N TYR A 122 -10.41 9.59 0.08
CA TYR A 122 -11.74 9.81 0.62
C TYR A 122 -12.57 8.53 0.49
N PHE A 123 -13.43 8.30 1.47
CA PHE A 123 -14.42 7.21 1.48
C PHE A 123 -15.77 7.74 1.91
N LYS A 124 -16.85 7.25 1.29
CA LYS A 124 -18.23 7.58 1.70
C LYS A 124 -18.48 7.08 3.12
N LYS A 125 -19.01 7.95 3.97
CA LYS A 125 -19.42 7.60 5.34
C LYS A 125 -20.53 6.55 5.36
N SER A 126 -21.42 6.55 4.36
CA SER A 126 -22.50 5.57 4.26
C SER A 126 -22.04 4.13 4.08
N VAL A 127 -20.87 3.92 3.46
CA VAL A 127 -20.26 2.59 3.27
C VAL A 127 -19.58 2.10 4.55
N TYR A 128 -19.25 3.01 5.46
CA TYR A 128 -18.59 2.68 6.72
C TYR A 128 -19.50 1.81 7.59
N ARG A 129 -19.13 0.52 7.74
CA ARG A 129 -19.90 -0.51 8.46
C ARG A 129 -21.23 -0.88 7.81
N ASP A 130 -21.40 -0.62 6.50
CA ASP A 130 -22.53 -1.13 5.75
C ASP A 130 -22.37 -2.64 5.51
N GLN A 131 -23.19 -3.45 6.16
CA GLN A 131 -23.12 -4.91 6.05
C GLN A 131 -23.39 -5.43 4.63
N SER A 132 -24.10 -4.66 3.79
CA SER A 132 -24.32 -5.04 2.39
C SER A 132 -23.04 -4.97 1.55
N MET A 133 -22.03 -4.25 2.05
CA MET A 133 -20.72 -4.08 1.41
C MET A 133 -19.69 -5.12 1.88
N VAL A 134 -20.05 -6.05 2.76
CA VAL A 134 -19.15 -7.10 3.22
C VAL A 134 -18.73 -7.98 2.03
N GLY A 135 -17.42 -8.15 1.86
CA GLY A 135 -16.83 -8.87 0.72
C GLY A 135 -16.47 -7.97 -0.47
N TYR A 136 -16.97 -6.73 -0.51
CA TYR A 136 -16.63 -5.75 -1.54
C TYR A 136 -15.72 -4.66 -0.95
N PRO A 137 -14.60 -4.32 -1.60
CA PRO A 137 -13.78 -3.19 -1.16
C PRO A 137 -14.54 -1.88 -1.39
N ALA A 138 -14.49 -0.99 -0.40
CA ALA A 138 -15.00 0.36 -0.54
C ALA A 138 -14.24 1.10 -1.65
N LEU A 139 -14.97 1.92 -2.42
CA LEU A 139 -14.38 2.72 -3.49
C LEU A 139 -13.47 3.80 -2.90
N THR A 140 -12.20 3.77 -3.29
CA THR A 140 -11.19 4.74 -2.88
C THR A 140 -11.21 5.93 -3.82
N LEU A 141 -11.49 7.11 -3.27
CA LEU A 141 -11.61 8.35 -4.02
C LEU A 141 -10.46 9.29 -3.69
N ASN A 142 -10.28 10.31 -4.52
CA ASN A 142 -9.32 11.38 -4.36
C ASN A 142 -10.01 12.75 -4.51
N HIS A 143 -9.25 13.83 -4.36
CA HIS A 143 -9.80 15.20 -4.34
C HIS A 143 -10.31 15.68 -5.72
N THR A 144 -9.95 14.98 -6.81
CA THR A 144 -10.40 15.31 -8.18
C THR A 144 -11.71 14.63 -8.56
N ASP A 145 -12.19 13.68 -7.76
CA ASP A 145 -13.48 13.03 -7.98
C ASP A 145 -14.61 14.02 -7.68
N THR A 146 -15.43 14.33 -8.69
CA THR A 146 -16.49 15.34 -8.61
C THR A 146 -17.43 15.11 -7.44
N GLU A 147 -17.76 13.86 -7.13
CA GLU A 147 -18.66 13.51 -6.05
C GLU A 147 -18.12 13.86 -4.64
N VAL A 148 -16.80 13.95 -4.47
CA VAL A 148 -16.16 14.39 -3.22
C VAL A 148 -16.24 15.90 -3.10
N PHE A 149 -16.06 16.62 -4.21
CA PHE A 149 -16.11 18.08 -4.23
C PHE A 149 -17.53 18.63 -4.02
N GLU A 150 -18.54 17.96 -4.59
CA GLU A 150 -19.94 18.40 -4.51
C GLU A 150 -20.56 18.20 -3.12
N ARG A 151 -20.12 17.18 -2.37
CA ARG A 151 -20.68 16.80 -1.06
C ARG A 151 -19.60 16.37 -0.06
N PRO A 152 -18.62 17.22 0.28
CA PRO A 152 -17.48 16.84 1.11
C PRO A 152 -17.88 16.28 2.50
N GLU A 153 -19.03 16.69 3.02
CA GLU A 153 -19.61 16.24 4.29
C GLU A 153 -20.01 14.76 4.30
N ASP A 154 -20.27 14.15 3.14
CA ASP A 154 -20.63 12.73 3.00
C ASP A 154 -19.41 11.81 3.08
N TYR A 155 -18.20 12.37 3.10
CA TYR A 155 -16.94 11.61 3.06
C TYR A 155 -16.11 11.83 4.32
N PHE A 156 -15.33 10.81 4.68
CA PHE A 156 -14.24 10.94 5.64
C PHE A 156 -12.91 10.77 4.93
N THR A 157 -11.85 11.31 5.56
CA THR A 157 -10.51 11.31 4.96
C THR A 157 -9.63 10.25 5.58
N VAL A 158 -8.76 9.68 4.75
CA VAL A 158 -7.62 8.88 5.15
C VAL A 158 -6.36 9.41 4.47
N THR A 159 -5.21 9.23 5.10
CA THR A 159 -3.93 9.53 4.46
C THR A 159 -2.95 8.37 4.62
N ILE A 160 -1.98 8.32 3.72
CA ILE A 160 -0.81 7.47 3.82
C ILE A 160 0.44 8.30 3.49
N ALA A 161 1.48 8.14 4.30
CA ALA A 161 2.77 8.77 4.11
C ALA A 161 3.87 7.71 4.32
N VAL A 162 4.98 7.87 3.62
CA VAL A 162 6.17 7.03 3.77
C VAL A 162 7.37 7.92 3.94
N LYS A 163 8.22 7.58 4.91
CA LYS A 163 9.50 8.26 5.11
C LYS A 163 10.60 7.26 5.38
N GLU A 164 11.80 7.60 4.96
CA GLU A 164 12.99 6.85 5.36
C GLU A 164 13.16 6.97 6.88
N ALA A 165 13.39 5.83 7.53
CA ALA A 165 13.61 5.75 8.96
C ALA A 165 15.10 5.54 9.19
N ASN A 166 15.84 6.64 9.33
CA ASN A 166 17.25 6.56 9.70
C ASN A 166 17.40 5.91 11.09
N PRO A 167 18.47 5.13 11.32
CA PRO A 167 18.81 4.56 12.62
C PRO A 167 18.91 5.62 13.73
#